data_AF-A0A2W4LAE8-F1
#
_entry.id   AF-A0A2W4LAE8-F1
#
_cell.length_a   1.000
_cell.length_b   1.000
_cell.length_c   1.000
_cell.angle_alpha   90.00
_cell.angle_beta   90.00
_cell.angle_gamma   90.00
#
_symmetry.space_group_name_H-M   'P 1'
#
loop_
_entity.id
_entity.type
_entity.pdbx_description
1 polymer ?
#
loop_
_entity_poly.entity_id
_entity_poly.type
_entity_poly.pdbx_seq_one_letter_code
_entity_poly.pdbx_strand_id
1 'polypeptide(L)'
;MNSTPQGFSTDPGNELIFANEHVRVWAMTLQPGEAIFYHSHQYDHLILWPQPGRAASMEFDEEEEFSHVQNAEAGYAFFKTVGRHGGLKPHRLKNLEDHPVTHYIIELVRESATEEPGKPQSNGRGLSGRDHDIIDPNDFVEPKEKRVTYAWG
;
A
#
# COMPACT_ATOMS: atom_id res chain seq x y z
N MET A 1 11.21 24.02 -25.46
CA MET A 1 9.85 23.54 -25.23
C MET A 1 9.72 23.39 -23.73
N ASN A 2 8.96 24.25 -23.06
CA ASN A 2 8.75 24.15 -21.62
C ASN A 2 7.76 23.01 -21.39
N SER A 3 8.24 21.83 -20.99
CA SER A 3 7.38 20.74 -20.55
C SER A 3 6.62 21.22 -19.31
N THR A 4 5.30 21.32 -19.41
CA THR A 4 4.43 21.40 -18.25
C THR A 4 4.79 20.23 -17.32
N PRO A 5 5.00 20.45 -16.00
CA PRO A 5 5.22 19.35 -15.08
C PRO A 5 4.05 18.38 -15.18
N GLN A 6 4.34 17.11 -15.49
CA GLN A 6 3.32 16.07 -15.50
C GLN A 6 2.92 15.82 -14.05
N GLY A 7 1.77 16.35 -13.64
CA GLY A 7 1.20 16.06 -12.32
C GLY A 7 0.70 14.62 -12.28
N PHE A 8 1.07 13.87 -11.25
CA PHE A 8 0.53 12.56 -10.96
C PHE A 8 -0.57 12.68 -9.91
N SER A 9 -1.58 11.80 -9.98
CA SER A 9 -2.60 11.74 -8.94
C SER A 9 -1.96 11.40 -7.60
N THR A 10 -2.49 11.97 -6.53
CA THR A 10 -2.16 11.56 -5.15
C THR A 10 -3.18 10.57 -4.59
N ASP A 11 -4.23 10.24 -5.33
CA ASP A 11 -5.24 9.28 -4.91
C ASP A 11 -4.72 7.87 -5.21
N PRO A 12 -4.46 7.05 -4.17
CA PRO A 12 -3.85 5.73 -4.35
C PRO A 12 -4.88 4.64 -4.66
N GLY A 13 -6.16 4.98 -4.81
CA GLY A 13 -7.23 4.04 -5.12
C GLY A 13 -8.32 4.69 -5.95
N ASN A 14 -9.34 3.93 -6.34
CA ASN A 14 -10.44 4.42 -7.18
C ASN A 14 -11.72 4.75 -6.39
N GLU A 15 -11.77 4.42 -5.11
CA GLU A 15 -12.87 4.79 -4.22
C GLU A 15 -12.34 5.21 -2.84
N LEU A 16 -12.73 6.40 -2.38
CA LEU A 16 -12.49 6.84 -1.00
C LEU A 16 -13.60 6.29 -0.10
N ILE A 17 -13.24 5.32 0.74
CA ILE A 17 -14.18 4.62 1.64
C ILE A 17 -14.41 5.42 2.92
N PHE A 18 -13.35 6.03 3.46
CA PHE A 18 -13.39 6.81 4.69
C PHE A 18 -12.29 7.86 4.71
N ALA A 19 -12.54 9.03 5.31
CA ALA A 19 -11.52 10.02 5.59
C ALA A 19 -11.85 10.82 6.85
N ASN A 20 -10.82 11.06 7.66
CA ASN A 20 -10.83 12.09 8.71
C ASN A 20 -9.44 12.75 8.82
N GLU A 21 -9.21 13.50 9.89
CA GLU A 21 -7.96 14.20 10.18
C GLU A 21 -6.76 13.28 10.52
N HIS A 22 -6.99 11.98 10.68
CA HIS A 22 -5.98 11.00 11.10
C HIS A 22 -5.73 9.91 10.07
N VAL A 23 -6.76 9.51 9.32
CA VAL A 23 -6.70 8.36 8.44
C VAL A 23 -7.55 8.57 7.19
N ARG A 24 -7.06 8.07 6.06
CA ARG A 24 -7.86 7.85 4.84
C ARG A 24 -7.83 6.38 4.49
N VAL A 25 -8.98 5.85 4.08
CA VAL A 25 -9.11 4.47 3.61
C VAL A 25 -9.60 4.53 2.18
N TRP A 26 -8.75 4.07 1.26
CA TRP A 26 -9.08 3.91 -0.14
C TRP A 26 -9.27 2.44 -0.47
N ALA A 27 -10.22 2.13 -1.34
CA ALA A 27 -10.26 0.88 -2.06
C ALA A 27 -9.61 1.08 -3.43
N MET A 28 -8.77 0.14 -3.85
CA MET A 28 -8.36 -0.02 -5.23
C MET A 28 -8.95 -1.33 -5.73
N THR A 29 -10.07 -1.24 -6.45
CA THR A 29 -10.71 -2.40 -7.09
C THR A 29 -10.41 -2.40 -8.57
N LEU A 30 -9.65 -3.38 -9.05
CA LEU A 30 -9.27 -3.50 -10.46
C LEU A 30 -9.96 -4.70 -11.09
N GLN A 31 -10.63 -4.49 -12.23
CA GLN A 31 -11.16 -5.54 -13.08
C GLN A 31 -10.03 -6.42 -13.66
N PRO A 32 -10.33 -7.62 -14.19
CA PRO A 32 -9.34 -8.48 -14.81
C PRO A 32 -8.51 -7.73 -15.87
N GLY A 33 -7.19 -7.71 -15.70
CA GLY A 33 -6.26 -7.01 -16.61
C GLY A 33 -6.29 -5.48 -16.54
N GLU A 34 -7.15 -4.87 -15.72
CA GLU A 34 -7.20 -3.42 -15.54
C GLU A 34 -5.93 -2.92 -14.84
N ALA A 35 -5.49 -1.72 -15.20
CA ALA A 35 -4.43 -1.01 -14.52
C ALA A 35 -4.89 0.37 -14.08
N ILE A 36 -4.60 0.73 -12.82
CA ILE A 36 -4.72 2.11 -12.37
C ILE A 36 -3.58 2.93 -12.99
N PHE A 37 -3.85 4.19 -13.36
CA PHE A 37 -2.80 5.07 -13.88
C PHE A 37 -1.80 5.49 -12.79
N TYR A 38 -0.69 6.10 -13.20
CA TYR A 38 0.37 6.53 -12.29
C TYR A 38 -0.15 7.43 -11.17
N HIS A 39 0.21 7.09 -9.94
CA HIS A 39 -0.09 7.85 -8.74
C HIS A 39 1.07 7.81 -7.74
N SER A 40 1.09 8.74 -6.79
CA SER A 40 2.14 8.86 -5.79
C SER A 40 1.54 8.97 -4.39
N HIS A 41 1.92 8.05 -3.50
CA HIS A 41 1.54 8.11 -2.08
C HIS A 41 2.24 9.27 -1.39
N GLN A 42 1.46 10.09 -0.68
CA GLN A 42 1.93 11.26 0.06
C GLN A 42 1.98 11.02 1.58
N TYR A 43 1.45 9.90 2.05
CA TYR A 43 1.36 9.54 3.46
C TYR A 43 1.90 8.13 3.70
N ASP A 44 2.47 7.91 4.88
CA ASP A 44 2.76 6.56 5.37
C ASP A 44 1.47 5.74 5.31
N HIS A 45 1.57 4.50 4.84
CA HIS A 45 0.37 3.72 4.58
C HIS A 45 0.57 2.23 4.82
N LEU A 46 -0.54 1.59 5.19
CA LEU A 46 -0.72 0.15 5.19
C LEU A 46 -1.51 -0.24 3.94
N ILE A 47 -1.02 -1.21 3.20
CA ILE A 47 -1.80 -1.92 2.19
C ILE A 47 -2.32 -3.21 2.80
N LEU A 48 -3.61 -3.49 2.63
CA LEU A 48 -4.26 -4.71 3.09
C LEU A 48 -5.00 -5.40 1.95
N TRP A 49 -4.64 -6.66 1.71
CA TRP A 49 -5.35 -7.57 0.83
C TRP A 49 -6.30 -8.45 1.66
N PRO A 50 -7.61 -8.16 1.68
CA PRO A 50 -8.57 -8.98 2.44
C PRO A 50 -8.72 -10.38 1.83
N GLN A 51 -8.56 -10.51 0.51
CA GLN A 51 -8.65 -11.74 -0.26
C GLN A 51 -7.33 -11.98 -1.01
N PRO A 52 -7.02 -13.23 -1.39
CA PRO A 52 -5.88 -13.52 -2.25
C PRO A 52 -5.99 -12.79 -3.58
N GLY A 53 -4.86 -12.48 -4.19
CA GLY A 53 -4.82 -11.90 -5.52
C GLY A 53 -3.42 -11.61 -6.01
N ARG A 54 -3.31 -11.43 -7.33
CA ARG A 54 -2.05 -11.15 -8.02
C ARG A 54 -2.12 -9.82 -8.73
N ALA A 55 -1.12 -9.00 -8.49
CA ALA A 55 -0.95 -7.73 -9.18
C ALA A 55 0.52 -7.54 -9.55
N ALA A 56 0.78 -6.66 -10.51
CA ALA A 56 2.12 -6.22 -10.79
C ALA A 56 2.19 -4.70 -10.82
N SER A 57 3.26 -4.15 -10.26
CA SER A 57 3.53 -2.72 -10.22
C SER A 57 4.68 -2.35 -11.15
N MET A 58 4.70 -1.08 -11.51
CA MET A 58 5.76 -0.44 -12.27
C MET A 58 5.93 0.98 -11.76
N GLU A 59 7.16 1.39 -11.45
CA GLU A 59 7.48 2.78 -11.16
C GLU A 59 7.60 3.59 -12.45
N PHE A 60 7.39 4.90 -12.33
CA PHE A 60 7.62 5.82 -13.43
C PHE A 60 9.06 5.73 -13.94
N ASP A 61 9.27 5.88 -15.24
CA ASP A 61 10.58 5.72 -15.91
C ASP A 61 11.23 4.32 -15.84
N GLU A 62 10.53 3.27 -15.40
CA GLU A 62 11.01 1.89 -15.59
C GLU A 62 10.83 1.45 -17.05
N GLU A 63 11.81 0.74 -17.60
CA GLU A 63 11.77 0.24 -18.98
C GLU A 63 10.90 -1.02 -19.11
N GLU A 64 10.98 -1.92 -18.12
CA GLU A 64 10.21 -3.16 -18.11
C GLU A 64 8.83 -2.93 -17.50
N GLU A 65 7.78 -3.12 -18.32
CA GLU A 65 6.41 -2.95 -17.84
C GLU A 65 6.04 -4.03 -16.82
N PHE A 66 5.54 -3.60 -15.66
CA PHE A 66 4.95 -4.47 -14.64
C PHE A 66 5.90 -5.58 -14.14
N SER A 67 7.18 -5.25 -13.97
CA SER A 67 8.24 -6.17 -13.51
C SER A 67 8.10 -6.60 -12.05
N HIS A 68 7.41 -5.82 -11.22
CA HIS A 68 7.29 -6.07 -9.78
C HIS A 68 6.00 -6.80 -9.43
N VAL A 69 6.03 -8.13 -9.52
CA VAL A 69 4.87 -9.00 -9.22
C VAL A 69 4.65 -9.13 -7.70
N GLN A 70 3.40 -9.01 -7.26
CA GLN A 70 2.93 -9.31 -5.92
C GLN A 70 1.90 -10.43 -5.99
N ASN A 71 2.13 -11.51 -5.24
CA ASN A 71 1.18 -12.59 -5.02
C ASN A 71 0.73 -12.52 -3.56
N ALA A 72 -0.41 -11.89 -3.30
CA ALA A 72 -0.97 -11.74 -1.96
C ALA A 72 -1.77 -12.98 -1.55
N GLU A 73 -1.53 -13.50 -0.35
CA GLU A 73 -2.46 -14.42 0.30
C GLU A 73 -3.54 -13.63 1.07
N ALA A 74 -4.56 -14.34 1.58
CA ALA A 74 -5.61 -13.71 2.38
C ALA A 74 -5.05 -13.03 3.64
N GLY A 75 -5.34 -11.75 3.79
CA GLY A 75 -4.83 -10.93 4.89
C GLY A 75 -3.37 -10.54 4.73
N TYR A 76 -2.78 -10.63 3.53
CA TYR A 76 -1.48 -10.03 3.25
C TYR A 76 -1.53 -8.53 3.55
N ALA A 77 -0.55 -8.08 4.32
CA ALA A 77 -0.45 -6.68 4.71
C ALA A 77 1.00 -6.23 4.64
N PHE A 78 1.22 -5.01 4.16
CA PHE A 78 2.52 -4.37 4.23
C PHE A 78 2.41 -2.88 4.53
N PHE A 79 3.36 -2.38 5.29
CA PHE A 79 3.48 -0.98 5.65
C PHE A 79 4.67 -0.35 4.93
N LYS A 80 4.49 0.88 4.47
CA LYS A 80 5.56 1.66 3.83
C LYS A 80 5.51 3.10 4.30
N THR A 81 6.65 3.60 4.75
CA THR A 81 6.87 5.01 5.03
C THR A 81 7.26 5.76 3.77
N VAL A 82 6.78 6.99 3.60
CA VAL A 82 7.00 7.80 2.39
C VAL A 82 8.13 8.83 2.51
N GLY A 83 8.66 9.06 3.72
CA GLY A 83 9.63 10.11 3.98
C GLY A 83 9.00 11.51 4.06
N ARG A 84 9.70 12.45 4.69
CA ARG A 84 9.26 13.85 4.83
C ARG A 84 9.48 14.69 3.57
N HIS A 85 10.27 14.19 2.62
CA HIS A 85 10.72 14.94 1.44
C HIS A 85 9.79 14.89 0.20
N GLY A 86 8.53 14.47 0.34
CA GLY A 86 7.52 14.71 -0.69
C GLY A 86 7.01 13.49 -1.47
N GLY A 87 6.79 12.38 -0.78
CA GLY A 87 6.05 11.24 -1.31
C GLY A 87 6.88 10.26 -2.13
N LEU A 88 6.27 9.13 -2.48
CA LEU A 88 6.96 8.06 -3.21
C LEU A 88 7.04 8.37 -4.71
N LYS A 89 8.05 7.79 -5.38
CA LYS A 89 8.11 7.80 -6.84
C LYS A 89 6.77 7.29 -7.41
N PRO A 90 6.18 8.00 -8.39
CA PRO A 90 4.90 7.59 -8.95
C PRO A 90 4.96 6.17 -9.50
N HIS A 91 3.90 5.41 -9.31
CA HIS A 91 3.82 4.04 -9.80
C HIS A 91 2.39 3.72 -10.26
N ARG A 92 2.28 2.68 -11.08
CA ARG A 92 1.01 2.12 -11.53
C ARG A 92 0.92 0.65 -11.14
N LEU A 93 -0.30 0.13 -11.05
CA LEU A 93 -0.56 -1.26 -10.69
C LEU A 93 -1.56 -1.88 -11.67
N LYS A 94 -1.32 -3.13 -12.04
CA LYS A 94 -2.21 -3.93 -12.90
C LYS A 94 -2.67 -5.18 -12.18
N ASN A 95 -3.96 -5.50 -12.33
CA ASN A 95 -4.51 -6.79 -11.93
C ASN A 95 -4.06 -7.89 -12.89
N LEU A 96 -3.51 -8.97 -12.35
CA LEU A 96 -3.07 -10.15 -13.12
C LEU A 96 -4.05 -11.33 -13.02
N GLU A 97 -5.12 -11.21 -12.25
CA GLU A 97 -6.15 -12.24 -12.12
C GLU A 97 -7.17 -12.16 -13.27
N ASP A 98 -7.95 -13.25 -13.39
CA ASP A 98 -9.13 -13.35 -14.25
C ASP A 98 -10.42 -12.90 -13.56
N HIS A 99 -10.32 -12.47 -12.30
CA HIS A 99 -11.40 -11.90 -11.51
C HIS A 99 -11.02 -10.52 -10.96
N PRO A 100 -12.00 -9.70 -10.52
CA PRO A 100 -11.70 -8.45 -9.84
C PRO A 100 -10.87 -8.69 -8.58
N VAL A 101 -9.91 -7.81 -8.33
CA VAL A 101 -9.14 -7.79 -7.08
C VAL A 101 -9.34 -6.46 -6.38
N THR A 102 -9.42 -6.50 -5.04
CA THR A 102 -9.49 -5.31 -4.21
C THR A 102 -8.42 -5.40 -3.13
N HIS A 103 -7.60 -4.36 -3.01
CA HIS A 103 -6.86 -4.09 -1.79
C HIS A 103 -7.21 -2.72 -1.26
N TYR A 104 -7.00 -2.54 0.05
CA TYR A 104 -7.21 -1.28 0.72
C TYR A 104 -5.90 -0.58 0.97
N ILE A 105 -5.90 0.74 0.83
CA ILE A 105 -4.81 1.64 1.18
C ILE A 105 -5.26 2.47 2.37
N ILE A 106 -4.63 2.23 3.52
CA ILE A 106 -4.90 2.94 4.76
C ILE A 106 -3.76 3.94 4.97
N GLU A 107 -3.99 5.20 4.61
CA GLU A 107 -3.04 6.29 4.78
C GLU A 107 -3.14 6.90 6.18
N LEU A 108 -2.00 7.12 6.84
CA LEU A 108 -1.90 7.86 8.10
C LEU A 108 -1.70 9.35 7.78
N VAL A 109 -2.73 10.16 8.02
CA VAL A 109 -2.75 11.60 7.68
C VAL A 109 -1.93 12.39 8.70
N ARG A 110 -0.63 12.27 8.59
CA ARG A 110 0.38 13.00 9.37
C ARG A 110 1.70 13.00 8.61
N GLU A 111 2.65 13.78 9.11
CA GLU A 111 4.03 13.72 8.63
C GLU A 111 4.60 12.30 8.78
N SER A 112 5.40 11.87 7.78
CA SER A 112 6.03 10.56 7.78
C SER A 112 6.91 10.34 9.01
N ALA A 113 6.91 9.11 9.52
CA ALA A 113 7.72 8.74 10.68
C ALA A 113 9.24 8.77 10.40
N THR A 114 9.65 8.77 9.12
CA THR A 114 11.04 8.74 8.68
C THR A 114 11.39 9.97 7.84
N GLU A 115 12.66 10.37 7.81
CA GLU A 115 13.13 11.45 6.93
C GLU A 115 13.03 11.05 5.45
N GLU A 116 13.50 9.83 5.13
CA GLU A 116 13.49 9.25 3.79
C GLU A 116 12.51 8.07 3.70
N PRO A 117 12.08 7.66 2.49
CA PRO A 117 11.32 6.43 2.32
C PRO A 117 12.04 5.22 2.92
N GLY A 118 11.44 4.61 3.94
CA GLY A 118 11.92 3.38 4.56
C GLY A 118 11.66 2.12 3.73
N LYS A 119 12.36 1.04 4.12
CA LYS A 119 12.15 -0.31 3.56
C LYS A 119 10.74 -0.82 3.95
N PRO A 120 9.94 -1.34 3.01
CA PRO A 120 8.62 -1.88 3.36
C PRO A 120 8.73 -3.05 4.33
N GLN A 121 7.70 -3.21 5.17
CA GLN A 121 7.58 -4.34 6.11
C GLN A 121 6.28 -5.09 5.83
N SER A 122 6.32 -6.41 5.70
CA SER A 122 5.13 -7.25 5.47
C SER A 122 4.92 -8.28 6.57
N ASN A 123 3.70 -8.82 6.65
CA ASN A 123 3.39 -9.93 7.55
C ASN A 123 3.73 -11.32 6.96
N GLY A 124 4.49 -11.38 5.85
CA GLY A 124 4.96 -12.62 5.24
C GLY A 124 3.89 -13.48 4.56
N ARG A 125 2.64 -13.01 4.42
CA ARG A 125 1.54 -13.77 3.79
C ARG A 125 1.51 -13.63 2.28
N GLY A 126 2.51 -14.15 1.59
CA GLY A 126 2.61 -14.11 0.14
C GLY A 126 4.00 -13.73 -0.33
N LEU A 127 4.09 -13.34 -1.61
CA LEU A 127 5.34 -13.01 -2.27
C LEU A 127 5.28 -11.58 -2.82
N SER A 128 6.38 -10.86 -2.68
CA SER A 128 6.60 -9.55 -3.30
C SER A 128 7.89 -9.60 -4.09
N GLY A 129 7.83 -9.19 -5.36
CA GLY A 129 9.01 -8.99 -6.21
C GLY A 129 9.89 -7.83 -5.75
N ARG A 130 9.40 -7.00 -4.83
CA ARG A 130 10.16 -5.93 -4.18
C ARG A 130 10.75 -6.42 -2.86
N ASP A 131 12.01 -6.02 -2.62
CA ASP A 131 12.69 -6.23 -1.35
C ASP A 131 11.92 -5.56 -0.20
N HIS A 132 11.71 -6.31 0.88
CA HIS A 132 10.97 -5.90 2.06
C HIS A 132 11.37 -6.80 3.24
N ASP A 133 11.15 -6.33 4.46
CA ASP A 133 11.37 -7.14 5.65
C ASP A 133 10.08 -7.87 6.03
N ILE A 134 10.19 -9.13 6.44
CA ILE A 134 9.07 -9.90 6.97
C ILE A 134 9.11 -9.79 8.50
N ILE A 135 8.00 -9.37 9.10
CA ILE A 135 7.84 -9.22 10.54
C ILE A 135 6.73 -10.15 11.07
N ASP A 136 6.87 -10.64 12.31
CA ASP A 136 5.75 -11.24 13.03
C ASP A 136 4.91 -10.11 13.65
N PRO A 137 3.63 -9.93 13.27
CA PRO A 137 2.80 -8.88 13.85
C PRO A 137 2.65 -9.02 15.37
N ASN A 138 2.87 -10.21 15.96
CA ASN A 138 2.81 -10.40 17.40
C ASN A 138 4.00 -9.79 18.16
N ASP A 139 5.11 -9.45 17.48
CA ASP A 139 6.26 -8.79 18.10
C ASP A 139 5.92 -7.36 18.55
N PHE A 140 4.87 -6.74 18.00
CA PHE A 140 4.49 -5.34 18.23
C PHE A 140 3.31 -5.15 19.19
N VAL A 141 2.89 -6.21 19.87
CA VAL A 141 1.71 -6.22 20.72
C VAL A 141 1.95 -7.10 21.94
N GLU A 142 1.38 -6.73 23.10
CA GLU A 142 1.55 -7.53 24.32
C GLU A 142 1.09 -8.98 24.11
N PRO A 143 1.58 -9.97 24.88
CA PRO A 143 1.05 -11.33 24.84
C PRO A 143 -0.47 -11.35 25.00
N LYS A 144 -1.15 -12.26 24.30
CA LYS A 144 -2.62 -12.30 24.22
C LYS A 144 -3.27 -12.37 25.60
N GLU A 145 -2.62 -13.04 26.56
CA GLU A 145 -3.05 -13.20 27.94
C GLU A 145 -3.07 -11.88 28.73
N LYS A 146 -2.28 -10.89 28.29
CA LYS A 146 -2.22 -9.54 28.89
C LYS A 146 -3.11 -8.51 28.19
N ARG A 147 -3.62 -8.82 26.98
CA ARG A 147 -4.57 -7.97 26.24
C ARG A 147 -6.00 -8.09 26.79
N VAL A 148 -6.17 -7.89 28.10
CA VAL A 148 -7.46 -7.94 28.79
C VAL A 148 -7.79 -6.56 29.31
N THR A 149 -8.86 -5.96 28.79
CA THR A 149 -9.46 -4.78 29.39
C THR A 149 -10.60 -5.23 30.30
N TYR A 150 -10.62 -4.72 31.52
CA TYR A 150 -11.77 -4.87 32.39
C TYR A 150 -12.81 -3.82 31.99
N ALA A 151 -14.08 -4.22 31.93
CA ALA A 151 -15.15 -3.25 31.77
C ALA A 151 -15.08 -2.26 32.94
N TRP A 152 -15.17 -0.96 32.61
CA TRP A 152 -15.39 0.09 33.59
C TRP A 152 -16.63 -0.29 34.42
N GLY A 153 -16.46 -0.36 35.76
CA GLY A 153 -17.57 -0.57 36.69
C GLY A 153 -18.53 0.61 36.74
#